data_AF-A0A2N2NU97-F1
#
_entry.id   AF-A0A2N2NU97-F1
#
_cell.length_a   1.000
_cell.length_b   1.000
_cell.length_c   1.000
_cell.angle_alpha   90.00
_cell.angle_beta   90.00
_cell.angle_gamma   90.00
#
_symmetry.space_group_name_H-M   'P 1'
#
loop_
_entity.id
_entity.type
_entity.pdbx_description
1 polymer ?
#
loop_
_entity_poly.entity_id
_entity_poly.type
_entity_poly.pdbx_seq_one_letter_code
_entity_poly.pdbx_strand_id
1 'polypeptide(L)'
;MDQSLEEIRERVKLFLMDVGGLVWDNTTLDEAIRQALRDLQEVTPITLTLAGLDGALVTVLEMGMDGLIVRGAAVYALEMRMIDRADTFELNQTGLDMSNLVEKIKSQYLIDVQKIRTRQFQMSASVPYFPLPDPDGV
;
A
#
# COMPACT_ATOMS: atom_id res chain seq x y z
N MET A 1 -2.85 -15.23 -12.20
CA MET A 1 -2.96 -13.99 -13.00
C MET A 1 -1.83 -13.11 -12.54
N ASP A 2 -0.94 -12.77 -13.45
CA ASP A 2 0.23 -11.93 -13.17
C ASP A 2 -0.25 -10.47 -13.20
N GLN A 3 -0.26 -9.78 -12.05
CA GLN A 3 -0.82 -8.43 -11.94
C GLN A 3 0.15 -7.43 -12.58
N SER A 4 -0.25 -6.69 -13.60
CA SER A 4 0.58 -5.63 -14.21
C SER A 4 0.27 -4.24 -13.63
N LEU A 5 1.16 -3.27 -13.86
CA LEU A 5 0.92 -1.86 -13.51
C LEU A 5 -0.39 -1.33 -14.11
N GLU A 6 -0.67 -1.67 -15.37
CA GLU A 6 -1.89 -1.24 -16.06
C GLU A 6 -3.15 -1.78 -15.37
N GLU A 7 -3.17 -3.07 -15.03
CA GLU A 7 -4.29 -3.68 -14.32
C GLU A 7 -4.49 -3.07 -12.93
N ILE A 8 -3.41 -2.81 -12.20
CA ILE A 8 -3.49 -2.14 -10.90
C ILE A 8 -4.06 -0.73 -11.07
N ARG A 9 -3.59 0.06 -12.05
CA ARG A 9 -4.14 1.41 -12.32
C ARG A 9 -5.65 1.36 -12.56
N GLU A 10 -6.12 0.45 -13.40
CA GLU A 10 -7.56 0.33 -13.69
C GLU A 10 -8.38 -0.03 -12.44
N ARG A 11 -7.82 -0.87 -11.56
CA ARG A 11 -8.43 -1.16 -10.26
C ARG A 11 -8.43 0.06 -9.32
N VAL A 12 -7.36 0.86 -9.31
CA VAL A 12 -7.31 2.11 -8.52
C VAL A 12 -8.35 3.10 -9.04
N LYS A 13 -8.44 3.29 -10.36
CA LYS A 13 -9.45 4.15 -11.00
C LYS A 13 -10.87 3.71 -10.63
N LEU A 14 -11.15 2.42 -10.69
CA LEU A 14 -12.44 1.88 -10.27
C LEU A 14 -12.71 2.15 -8.79
N PHE A 15 -11.71 1.95 -7.92
CA PHE A 15 -11.85 2.23 -6.48
C PHE A 15 -12.14 3.71 -6.20
N LEU A 16 -11.50 4.62 -6.95
CA LEU A 16 -11.69 6.07 -6.86
C LEU A 16 -12.91 6.59 -7.64
N MET A 17 -13.73 5.70 -8.23
CA MET A 17 -14.87 6.05 -9.09
C MET A 17 -14.50 6.95 -10.29
N ASP A 18 -13.28 6.78 -10.81
CA ASP A 18 -12.75 7.52 -11.96
C ASP A 18 -12.32 6.58 -13.09
N VAL A 19 -13.22 5.67 -13.48
CA VAL A 19 -12.96 4.70 -14.57
C VAL A 19 -12.60 5.41 -15.88
N GLY A 20 -13.06 6.64 -16.09
CA GLY A 20 -12.72 7.45 -17.26
C GLY A 20 -11.33 8.11 -17.21
N GLY A 21 -10.64 8.09 -16.07
CA GLY A 21 -9.36 8.77 -15.89
C GLY A 21 -9.44 10.29 -16.10
N LEU A 22 -10.58 10.90 -15.76
CA LEU A 22 -10.82 12.33 -15.94
C LEU A 22 -10.25 13.16 -14.77
N VAL A 23 -10.07 12.51 -13.63
CA VAL A 23 -9.72 13.17 -12.38
C VAL A 23 -8.28 12.82 -11.97
N TRP A 24 -7.88 11.57 -12.19
CA TRP A 24 -6.58 11.05 -11.80
C TRP A 24 -5.77 10.67 -13.03
N ASP A 25 -4.69 11.40 -13.29
CA ASP A 25 -3.76 11.05 -14.35
C ASP A 25 -2.88 9.85 -13.96
N ASN A 26 -2.33 9.16 -14.96
CA ASN A 26 -1.52 7.96 -14.74
C ASN A 26 -0.24 8.24 -13.94
N THR A 27 0.33 9.44 -14.01
CA THR A 27 1.57 9.79 -13.29
C THR A 27 1.31 9.86 -11.80
N THR A 28 0.21 10.52 -11.41
CA THR A 28 -0.24 10.59 -10.03
C THR A 28 -0.57 9.19 -9.48
N LEU A 29 -1.27 8.38 -10.28
CA LEU A 29 -1.58 7.00 -9.88
C LEU A 29 -0.32 6.13 -9.74
N ASP A 30 0.68 6.29 -10.61
CA ASP A 30 1.94 5.56 -10.50
C ASP A 30 2.69 5.89 -9.22
N GLU A 31 2.78 7.16 -8.85
CA GLU A 31 3.44 7.56 -7.60
C GLU A 31 2.69 7.03 -6.38
N ALA A 32 1.36 7.04 -6.41
CA ALA A 32 0.56 6.46 -5.35
C ALA A 32 0.78 4.93 -5.24
N ILE A 33 0.90 4.23 -6.37
CA ILE A 33 1.21 2.80 -6.42
C ILE A 33 2.63 2.53 -5.90
N ARG A 34 3.63 3.37 -6.24
CA ARG A 34 4.99 3.26 -5.68
C ARG A 34 4.99 3.38 -4.16
N GLN A 35 4.26 4.35 -3.61
CA GLN A 35 4.20 4.54 -2.16
C GLN A 35 3.55 3.33 -1.48
N ALA A 36 2.43 2.82 -2.01
CA ALA A 36 1.80 1.62 -1.48
C ALA A 36 2.69 0.37 -1.57
N LEU A 37 3.45 0.23 -2.67
CA LEU A 37 4.43 -0.86 -2.83
C LEU A 37 5.58 -0.74 -1.81
N ARG A 38 6.05 0.49 -1.53
CA ARG A 38 7.08 0.73 -0.50
C ARG A 38 6.61 0.33 0.89
N ASP A 39 5.38 0.69 1.28
CA ASP A 39 4.84 0.28 2.59
C ASP A 39 4.82 -1.25 2.75
N LEU A 40 4.44 -1.97 1.69
CA LEU A 40 4.45 -3.44 1.69
C LEU A 40 5.88 -4.00 1.70
N GLN A 41 6.81 -3.35 1.00
CA GLN A 41 8.22 -3.71 1.00
C GLN A 41 8.84 -3.58 2.40
N GLU A 42 8.46 -2.59 3.20
CA GLU A 42 8.96 -2.41 4.57
C GLU A 42 8.58 -3.57 5.50
N VAL A 43 7.44 -4.20 5.25
CA VAL A 43 6.95 -5.31 6.08
C VAL A 43 7.22 -6.68 5.48
N THR A 44 7.88 -6.75 4.32
CA THR A 44 8.10 -7.99 3.58
C THR A 44 9.60 -8.21 3.32
N PRO A 45 10.16 -9.40 3.60
CA PRO A 45 11.59 -9.65 3.47
C PRO A 45 12.06 -9.89 2.02
N ILE A 46 11.15 -10.26 1.11
CA ILE A 46 11.45 -10.42 -0.31
C ILE A 46 11.34 -9.07 -1.04
N THR A 47 12.12 -8.90 -2.10
CA THR A 47 11.98 -7.74 -2.98
C THR A 47 10.68 -7.87 -3.78
N LEU A 48 9.78 -6.92 -3.56
CA LEU A 48 8.53 -6.81 -4.28
C LEU A 48 8.71 -6.01 -5.57
N THR A 49 8.08 -6.47 -6.64
CA THR A 49 8.10 -5.79 -7.94
C THR A 49 6.72 -5.83 -8.58
N LEU A 50 6.43 -4.85 -9.43
CA LEU A 50 5.22 -4.81 -10.24
C LEU A 50 5.62 -4.58 -11.70
N ALA A 51 5.28 -5.51 -12.59
CA ALA A 51 5.63 -5.42 -14.00
C ALA A 51 5.12 -4.11 -14.62
N GLY A 52 6.02 -3.37 -15.28
CA GLY A 52 5.75 -2.06 -15.86
C GLY A 52 6.04 -0.87 -14.93
N LEU A 53 6.21 -1.10 -13.62
CA LEU A 53 6.61 -0.05 -12.68
C LEU A 53 8.13 -0.01 -12.53
N ASP A 54 8.72 1.18 -12.63
CA ASP A 54 10.15 1.44 -12.44
C ASP A 54 11.08 0.49 -13.25
N GLY A 55 10.62 0.06 -14.44
CA GLY A 55 11.36 -0.82 -15.34
C GLY A 55 11.32 -2.31 -14.99
N ALA A 56 10.55 -2.72 -13.97
CA ALA A 56 10.39 -4.13 -13.63
C ALA A 56 9.69 -4.90 -14.76
N LEU A 57 10.24 -6.07 -15.11
CA LEU A 57 9.71 -6.94 -16.18
C LEU A 57 8.75 -8.02 -15.66
N VAL A 58 8.80 -8.31 -14.37
CA VAL A 58 8.04 -9.38 -13.72
C VAL A 58 7.43 -8.85 -12.43
N THR A 59 6.22 -9.30 -12.12
CA THR A 59 5.56 -9.00 -10.85
C THR A 59 5.94 -10.04 -9.80
N VAL A 60 6.44 -9.56 -8.66
CA VAL A 60 6.74 -10.36 -7.49
C VAL A 60 5.89 -9.82 -6.35
N LEU A 61 4.72 -10.43 -6.15
CA LEU A 61 3.77 -10.10 -5.10
C LEU A 61 3.21 -11.38 -4.50
N GLU A 62 3.04 -11.41 -3.17
CA GLU A 62 2.32 -12.51 -2.52
C GLU A 62 0.81 -12.35 -2.72
N MET A 63 0.09 -13.46 -2.57
CA MET A 63 -1.36 -13.50 -2.74
C MET A 63 -2.06 -12.49 -1.82
N GLY A 64 -2.88 -11.60 -2.39
CA GLY A 64 -3.65 -10.59 -1.67
C GLY A 64 -2.92 -9.26 -1.43
N MET A 65 -1.62 -9.16 -1.75
CA MET A 65 -0.89 -7.88 -1.70
C MET A 65 -1.41 -6.90 -2.76
N ASP A 66 -1.84 -7.39 -3.91
CA ASP A 66 -2.42 -6.62 -5.01
C ASP A 66 -3.63 -5.78 -4.55
N GLY A 67 -4.52 -6.35 -3.74
CA GLY A 67 -5.66 -5.63 -3.17
C GLY A 67 -5.26 -4.56 -2.14
N LEU A 68 -4.14 -4.76 -1.43
CA LEU A 68 -3.59 -3.76 -0.53
C LEU A 68 -2.90 -2.63 -1.28
N ILE A 69 -2.19 -2.93 -2.38
CA ILE A 69 -1.61 -1.91 -3.27
C ILE A 69 -2.72 -1.00 -3.80
N VAL A 70 -3.84 -1.56 -4.28
CA VAL A 70 -4.96 -0.75 -4.79
C VAL A 70 -5.52 0.20 -3.73
N ARG A 71 -5.73 -0.29 -2.49
CA ARG A 71 -6.23 0.54 -1.39
C ARG A 71 -5.21 1.59 -0.95
N GLY A 72 -3.93 1.22 -0.80
CA GLY A 72 -2.86 2.14 -0.45
C GLY A 72 -2.69 3.23 -1.50
N ALA A 73 -2.68 2.86 -2.78
CA ALA A 73 -2.61 3.81 -3.88
C ALA A 73 -3.80 4.77 -3.90
N ALA A 74 -5.02 4.28 -3.64
CA ALA A 74 -6.17 5.18 -3.50
C ALA A 74 -6.00 6.17 -2.34
N VAL A 75 -5.48 5.72 -1.19
CA VAL A 75 -5.19 6.60 -0.03
C VAL A 75 -4.17 7.67 -0.41
N TYR A 76 -3.03 7.30 -1.00
CA TYR A 76 -1.99 8.25 -1.38
C TYR A 76 -2.44 9.21 -2.47
N ALA A 77 -3.24 8.76 -3.44
CA ALA A 77 -3.86 9.63 -4.43
C ALA A 77 -4.76 10.68 -3.75
N LEU A 78 -5.63 10.25 -2.83
CA LEU A 78 -6.48 11.16 -2.06
C LEU A 78 -5.66 12.17 -1.23
N GLU A 79 -4.57 11.74 -0.59
CA GLU A 79 -3.67 12.64 0.14
C GLU A 79 -3.04 13.71 -0.76
N MET A 80 -2.49 13.31 -1.91
CA MET A 80 -1.91 14.25 -2.87
C MET A 80 -2.93 15.29 -3.33
N ARG A 81 -4.18 14.87 -3.57
CA ARG A 81 -5.25 15.78 -3.94
C ARG A 81 -5.68 16.70 -2.81
N MET A 82 -5.64 16.25 -1.56
CA MET A 82 -5.90 17.13 -0.44
C MET A 82 -4.83 18.21 -0.30
N ILE A 83 -3.56 17.87 -0.53
CA ILE A 83 -2.47 18.84 -0.53
C ILE A 83 -2.70 19.89 -1.62
N ASP A 84 -2.99 19.46 -2.85
CA ASP A 84 -3.32 20.35 -3.97
C ASP A 84 -4.50 21.29 -3.67
N ARG A 85 -5.56 20.78 -3.02
CA ARG A 85 -6.71 21.60 -2.61
C ARG A 85 -6.43 22.53 -1.43
N ALA A 86 -5.60 22.11 -0.49
CA ALA A 86 -5.19 22.94 0.63
C ALA A 86 -4.40 24.16 0.13
N ASP A 87 -3.51 23.96 -0.86
CA ASP A 87 -2.81 25.04 -1.55
C ASP A 87 -3.77 25.96 -2.33
N THR A 88 -4.89 25.41 -2.82
CA THR A 88 -5.93 26.15 -3.56
C THR A 88 -6.99 26.82 -2.66
N PHE A 89 -6.71 26.98 -1.35
CA PHE A 89 -7.51 27.73 -0.35
C PHE A 89 -8.79 27.06 0.20
N GLU A 90 -9.07 25.78 -0.07
CA GLU A 90 -10.27 25.09 0.46
C GLU A 90 -10.08 24.54 1.89
N LEU A 91 -9.79 25.41 2.87
CA LEU A 91 -9.77 25.05 4.30
C LEU A 91 -11.14 25.24 4.99
N ASN A 92 -12.23 25.02 4.27
CA ASN A 92 -13.58 25.07 4.83
C ASN A 92 -13.93 23.74 5.55
N GLN A 93 -15.11 23.68 6.18
CA GLN A 93 -15.57 22.47 6.90
C GLN A 93 -15.50 21.20 6.03
N THR A 94 -15.80 21.31 4.73
CA THR A 94 -15.73 20.19 3.79
C THR A 94 -14.30 19.70 3.57
N GLY A 95 -13.32 20.60 3.54
CA GLY A 95 -11.90 20.24 3.50
C GLY A 95 -11.44 19.50 4.76
N LEU A 96 -11.86 19.96 5.94
CA LEU A 96 -11.57 19.30 7.23
C LEU A 96 -12.24 17.91 7.35
N ASP A 97 -13.47 17.76 6.85
CA ASP A 97 -14.16 16.48 6.85
C ASP A 97 -13.45 15.48 5.91
N MET A 98 -12.93 15.96 4.78
CA MET A 98 -12.14 15.15 3.85
C MET A 98 -10.82 14.69 4.46
N SER A 99 -10.09 15.57 5.16
CA SER A 99 -8.84 15.19 5.84
C SER A 99 -9.05 14.12 6.90
N ASN A 100 -10.10 14.27 7.71
CA ASN A 100 -10.46 13.27 8.71
C ASN A 100 -10.85 11.93 8.08
N LEU A 101 -11.56 11.95 6.95
CA LEU A 101 -11.90 10.73 6.20
C LEU A 101 -10.62 10.05 5.68
N VAL A 102 -9.72 10.80 5.05
CA VAL A 102 -8.47 10.27 4.48
C VAL A 102 -7.56 9.71 5.57
N GLU A 103 -7.44 10.39 6.71
CA GLU A 103 -6.67 9.90 7.86
C GLU A 103 -7.25 8.58 8.39
N LYS A 104 -8.58 8.46 8.47
CA LYS A 104 -9.25 7.23 8.91
C LYS A 104 -9.00 6.06 7.96
N ILE A 105 -9.13 6.26 6.65
CA ILE A 105 -8.87 5.20 5.66
C ILE A 105 -7.38 4.83 5.62
N LYS A 106 -6.48 5.81 5.78
CA LYS A 106 -5.03 5.57 5.86
C LYS A 106 -4.67 4.74 7.08
N SER A 107 -5.21 5.09 8.24
CA SER A 107 -5.01 4.35 9.48
C SER A 107 -5.44 2.89 9.34
N GLN A 108 -6.61 2.65 8.73
CA GLN A 108 -7.09 1.29 8.49
C GLN A 108 -6.20 0.52 7.50
N TYR A 109 -5.76 1.17 6.43
CA TYR A 109 -4.83 0.59 5.47
C TYR A 109 -3.51 0.19 6.13
N LEU A 110 -2.89 1.06 6.93
CA LEU A 110 -1.64 0.75 7.63
C LEU A 110 -1.80 -0.39 8.64
N ILE A 111 -2.94 -0.47 9.33
CA ILE A 111 -3.26 -1.64 10.18
C ILE A 111 -3.26 -2.92 9.35
N ASP A 112 -3.84 -2.91 8.15
CA ASP A 112 -3.88 -4.08 7.28
C ASP A 112 -2.49 -4.44 6.71
N VAL A 113 -1.63 -3.46 6.45
CA VAL A 113 -0.21 -3.68 6.12
C VAL A 113 0.51 -4.37 7.28
N GLN A 114 0.33 -3.91 8.53
CA GLN A 114 0.97 -4.54 9.69
C GLN A 114 0.48 -5.97 9.95
N LYS A 115 -0.75 -6.32 9.55
CA LYS A 115 -1.22 -7.71 9.63
C LYS A 115 -0.41 -8.67 8.73
N ILE A 116 0.16 -8.19 7.62
CA ILE A 116 1.08 -9.01 6.80
C ILE A 116 2.31 -9.37 7.62
N ARG A 117 2.93 -8.39 8.27
CA ARG A 117 4.10 -8.60 9.13
C ARG A 117 3.82 -9.66 10.19
N THR A 118 2.68 -9.54 10.89
CA THR A 118 2.25 -10.50 11.91
C THR A 118 2.07 -11.90 11.33
N ARG A 119 1.42 -12.02 10.17
CA ARG A 119 1.25 -13.31 9.48
C ARG A 119 2.61 -13.95 9.15
N GLN A 120 3.54 -13.17 8.61
CA GLN A 120 4.88 -13.66 8.25
C GLN A 120 5.63 -14.16 9.50
N PHE A 121 5.56 -13.45 10.63
CA PHE A 121 6.14 -13.94 11.88
C PHE A 121 5.49 -15.25 12.36
N GLN A 122 4.16 -15.35 12.28
CA GLN A 122 3.44 -16.57 12.68
C GLN A 122 3.75 -17.78 11.79
N MET A 123 4.06 -17.55 10.51
CA MET A 123 4.42 -18.59 9.55
C MET A 123 5.93 -18.91 9.57
N SER A 124 6.75 -18.13 10.26
CA SER A 124 8.20 -18.36 10.30
C SER A 124 8.53 -19.64 11.06
N ALA A 125 9.29 -20.53 10.42
CA ALA A 125 9.70 -21.82 11.01
C ALA A 125 10.81 -21.67 12.07
N SER A 126 11.43 -20.50 12.17
CA SER A 126 12.50 -20.18 13.12
C SER A 126 11.93 -19.60 14.42
N VAL A 127 12.09 -20.31 15.52
CA VAL A 127 11.74 -19.80 16.86
C VAL A 127 12.69 -18.64 17.21
N PRO A 128 12.20 -17.43 17.53
CA PRO A 128 13.05 -16.26 17.78
C PRO A 128 13.97 -16.38 18.99
N TYR A 129 13.61 -17.25 19.95
CA TYR A 129 14.38 -17.47 21.17
C TYR A 129 15.20 -18.73 21.04
N PHE A 130 16.52 -18.57 21.14
CA PHE A 130 17.44 -19.65 21.40
C PHE A 130 17.17 -20.17 22.83
N PRO A 131 16.78 -21.45 23.03
CA PRO A 131 16.79 -22.01 24.37
C PRO A 131 18.25 -22.04 24.84
N LEU A 132 18.55 -21.30 25.91
CA LEU A 132 19.83 -21.43 26.60
C LEU A 132 20.02 -22.92 26.94
N PRO A 133 21.20 -23.51 26.70
CA PRO A 133 21.46 -24.86 27.19
C PRO A 133 21.22 -24.88 28.69
N ASP A 134 20.48 -25.89 29.17
CA ASP A 134 20.26 -26.07 30.60
C ASP A 134 21.62 -26.11 31.30
N PRO A 135 21.86 -25.27 32.34
CA PRO A 135 23.12 -25.25 33.05
C PRO A 135 23.43 -26.58 33.77
N ASP A 136 22.42 -27.43 33.93
CA ASP A 136 22.50 -28.70 34.67
C ASP A 136 22.48 -29.95 33.76
N GLY A 137 22.84 -29.82 32.48
CA GLY A 137 23.02 -30.96 31.57
C GLY A 137 24.19 -31.85 31.97
N VAL A 138 23.96 -32.75 32.94
CA VAL A 138 24.75 -33.95 33.25
C VAL A 138 24.00 -35.18 32.75
#